data_AF-X0UXK5-F1
#
_entry.id   AF-X0UXK5-F1
#
_cell.length_a   1.000
_cell.length_b   1.000
_cell.length_c   1.000
_cell.angle_alpha   90.00
_cell.angle_beta   90.00
_cell.angle_gamma   90.00
#
_symmetry.space_group_name_H-M   'P 1'
#
loop_
_entity.id
_entity.type
_entity.pdbx_description
1 polymer ?
#
loop_
_entity_poly.entity_id
_entity_poly.type
_entity_poly.pdbx_seq_one_letter_code
_entity_poly.pdbx_strand_id
1 'polypeptide(L)'
;AGIYCGGGSSPKVICNVITRNIVENGGGGGIYSGGSAVICNNIVTHNSASSGGGIYGSGTLRCNDFWNNHPNDYSGEPGEGDISEDPLFVDPEAGDFHLDDASPCVDAGDNDAPGLPPFDFDGDPRVIDGDDDEVAVVDIGADELVPGVVAVIDLPEGDVAILDHAAVEFAGTAYDRQGQPIVDYLWSFGEGSGVPDSHEEDPGEVVFPVPGVFEVTFNAQTEDGRWDVSPDHRTITVEFAPADAVIDLPVSHVTIAVRQWVEFAGTA
;
A
#
# COMPACT_ATOMS: atom_id res chain seq x y z
N ALA A 1 -4.82 23.16 11.67
CA ALA A 1 -4.00 22.75 10.52
C ALA A 1 -3.90 21.24 10.57
N GLY A 2 -3.93 20.57 9.42
CA GLY A 2 -3.53 19.16 9.34
C GLY A 2 -2.11 18.98 9.89
N ILE A 3 -1.19 19.87 9.51
CA ILE A 3 0.17 19.94 10.06
C ILE A 3 0.44 21.33 10.64
N TYR A 4 0.85 21.39 11.91
CA TYR A 4 1.19 22.64 12.59
C TYR A 4 2.69 22.70 12.93
N CYS A 5 3.44 23.50 12.17
CA CYS A 5 4.85 23.78 12.41
C CYS A 5 4.98 25.06 13.25
N GLY A 6 5.26 24.88 14.55
CA GLY A 6 5.35 25.98 15.51
C GLY A 6 6.50 26.96 15.25
N GLY A 7 6.42 28.15 15.86
CA GLY A 7 7.47 29.17 15.74
C GLY A 7 8.84 28.66 16.18
N GLY A 8 9.86 28.92 15.37
CA GLY A 8 11.24 28.47 15.61
C GLY A 8 11.50 26.98 15.34
N SER A 9 10.53 26.25 14.77
CA SER A 9 10.73 24.87 14.30
C SER A 9 11.23 24.82 12.86
N SER A 10 11.85 23.69 12.48
CA SER A 10 12.33 23.41 11.12
C SER A 10 12.04 21.96 10.70
N PRO A 11 10.77 21.51 10.75
CA PRO A 11 10.42 20.15 10.34
C PRO A 11 10.52 19.99 8.82
N LYS A 12 10.54 18.73 8.39
CA LYS A 12 10.45 18.32 6.99
C LYS A 12 9.08 17.70 6.77
N VAL A 13 8.33 18.23 5.80
CA VAL A 13 7.04 17.72 5.36
C VAL A 13 7.24 17.33 3.90
N ILE A 14 7.39 16.03 3.65
CA ILE A 14 7.86 15.49 2.37
C ILE A 14 6.98 14.32 1.96
N CYS A 15 6.52 14.31 0.71
CA CYS A 15 5.77 13.19 0.13
C CYS A 15 4.50 12.82 0.92
N ASN A 16 3.66 13.82 1.20
CA ASN A 16 2.38 13.61 1.91
C ASN A 16 1.20 14.02 1.04
N VAL A 17 0.06 13.36 1.27
CA VAL A 17 -1.25 13.88 0.89
C VAL A 17 -1.91 14.48 2.13
N ILE A 18 -2.17 15.79 2.10
CA ILE A 18 -2.77 16.53 3.21
C ILE A 18 -4.10 17.09 2.72
N THR A 19 -5.20 16.45 3.12
CA THR A 19 -6.52 16.76 2.57
C THR A 19 -7.62 16.88 3.61
N ARG A 20 -8.69 17.62 3.26
CA ARG A 20 -9.94 17.74 4.03
C ARG A 20 -9.78 18.22 5.49
N ASN A 21 -8.72 18.97 5.80
CA ASN A 21 -8.56 19.59 7.11
C ASN A 21 -9.29 20.93 7.19
N ILE A 22 -9.98 21.21 8.30
CA ILE A 22 -10.75 22.45 8.49
C ILE A 22 -10.27 23.18 9.74
N VAL A 23 -9.98 24.48 9.58
CA VAL A 23 -9.62 25.41 10.66
C VAL A 23 -10.61 26.57 10.68
N GLU A 24 -11.48 26.61 11.69
CA GLU A 24 -12.52 27.66 11.77
C GLU A 24 -11.94 29.05 12.09
N ASN A 25 -10.90 29.12 12.93
CA ASN A 25 -10.29 30.36 13.38
C ASN A 25 -8.77 30.29 13.23
N GLY A 26 -8.22 30.97 12.23
CA GLY A 26 -6.78 31.02 11.97
C GLY A 26 -6.43 30.70 10.52
N GLY A 27 -5.15 30.50 10.26
CA GLY A 27 -4.67 30.12 8.94
C GLY A 27 -4.11 28.70 8.88
N GLY A 28 -3.90 28.20 7.66
CA GLY A 28 -3.20 26.95 7.42
C GLY A 28 -4.13 25.78 7.62
N GLY A 29 -5.09 25.60 6.70
CA GLY A 29 -6.03 24.48 6.75
C GLY A 29 -5.25 23.18 6.67
N GLY A 30 -4.49 23.00 5.59
CA GLY A 30 -3.54 21.91 5.41
C GLY A 30 -2.32 22.10 6.30
N ILE A 31 -1.51 23.13 6.01
CA ILE A 31 -0.24 23.38 6.69
C ILE A 31 -0.24 24.78 7.31
N TYR A 32 0.11 24.85 8.60
CA TYR A 32 0.51 26.10 9.23
C TYR A 32 2.02 26.08 9.47
N SER A 33 2.76 27.04 8.90
CA SER A 33 4.21 27.16 9.06
C SER A 33 4.63 28.49 9.68
N GLY A 34 4.75 28.50 11.01
CA GLY A 34 5.31 29.63 11.76
C GLY A 34 6.85 29.61 11.88
N GLY A 35 7.51 28.60 11.31
CA GLY A 35 8.95 28.37 11.39
C GLY A 35 9.64 28.37 10.02
N SER A 36 10.72 27.60 9.90
CA SER A 36 11.49 27.39 8.67
C SER A 36 11.35 25.94 8.21
N ALA A 37 10.12 25.47 8.05
CA ALA A 37 9.84 24.13 7.55
C ALA A 37 10.31 23.98 6.09
N VAL A 38 10.75 22.77 5.74
CA VAL A 38 10.92 22.34 4.34
C VAL A 38 9.66 21.59 3.96
N ILE A 39 8.98 22.05 2.93
CA ILE A 39 7.71 21.50 2.44
C ILE A 39 7.93 21.20 0.97
N CYS A 40 8.07 19.92 0.64
CA CYS A 40 8.48 19.46 -0.69
C CYS A 40 7.70 18.23 -1.13
N ASN A 41 7.34 18.12 -2.41
CA ASN A 41 6.67 16.93 -2.97
C ASN A 41 5.37 16.56 -2.22
N ASN A 42 4.60 17.53 -1.72
CA ASN A 42 3.31 17.24 -1.07
C ASN A 42 2.15 17.60 -1.98
N ILE A 43 1.10 16.80 -1.92
CA ILE A 43 -0.24 17.19 -2.39
C ILE A 43 -1.00 17.76 -1.21
N VAL A 44 -1.45 19.00 -1.30
CA VAL A 44 -2.22 19.69 -0.27
C VAL A 44 -3.51 20.18 -0.89
N THR A 45 -4.61 19.48 -0.63
CA THR A 45 -5.87 19.73 -1.36
C THR A 45 -7.10 19.74 -0.47
N HIS A 46 -8.17 20.41 -0.88
CA HIS A 46 -9.47 20.40 -0.19
C HIS A 46 -9.42 20.80 1.30
N ASN A 47 -8.40 21.54 1.72
CA ASN A 47 -8.31 22.05 3.08
C ASN A 47 -8.98 23.42 3.19
N SER A 48 -9.48 23.77 4.38
CA SER A 48 -10.18 25.02 4.63
C SER A 48 -9.66 25.74 5.87
N ALA A 49 -9.47 27.05 5.78
CA ALA A 49 -9.11 27.93 6.91
C ALA A 49 -9.76 29.32 6.78
N SER A 50 -9.46 30.26 7.69
CA SER A 50 -9.82 31.67 7.50
C SER A 50 -8.87 32.40 6.52
N SER A 51 -7.65 31.89 6.32
CA SER A 51 -6.63 32.40 5.38
C SER A 51 -5.60 31.32 5.11
N GLY A 52 -5.10 31.16 3.87
CA GLY A 52 -4.11 30.11 3.57
C GLY A 52 -4.69 28.73 3.80
N GLY A 53 -5.70 28.37 3.01
CA GLY A 53 -6.39 27.08 3.10
C GLY A 53 -5.41 25.92 2.93
N GLY A 54 -4.57 25.97 1.91
CA GLY A 54 -3.51 24.99 1.69
C GLY A 54 -2.37 25.21 2.70
N ILE A 55 -1.72 26.36 2.62
CA ILE A 55 -0.67 26.77 3.54
C ILE A 55 -0.84 28.20 4.08
N TYR A 56 -0.59 28.37 5.38
CA TYR A 56 -0.39 29.67 5.99
C TYR A 56 0.99 29.78 6.65
N GLY A 57 1.78 30.76 6.22
CA GLY A 57 3.05 31.10 6.84
C GLY A 57 4.23 31.11 5.87
N SER A 58 5.42 30.80 6.37
CA SER A 58 6.68 30.85 5.63
C SER A 58 7.44 29.53 5.68
N GLY A 59 8.29 29.27 4.70
CA GLY A 59 9.10 28.05 4.62
C GLY A 59 9.82 27.97 3.28
N THR A 60 10.54 26.87 3.07
CA THR A 60 11.02 26.50 1.75
C THR A 60 9.97 25.61 1.11
N LEU A 61 9.28 26.14 0.11
CA LEU A 61 8.31 25.42 -0.71
C LEU A 61 9.00 25.02 -2.01
N ARG A 62 8.82 23.76 -2.42
CA ARG A 62 9.34 23.26 -3.70
C ARG A 62 8.55 22.05 -4.19
N CYS A 63 8.22 22.00 -5.49
CA CYS A 63 7.55 20.87 -6.15
C CYS A 63 6.38 20.29 -5.34
N ASN A 64 5.51 21.14 -4.79
CA ASN A 64 4.26 20.71 -4.17
C ASN A 64 3.09 20.97 -5.10
N ASP A 65 2.01 20.24 -4.94
CA ASP A 65 0.72 20.60 -5.52
C ASP A 65 -0.19 21.15 -4.42
N PHE A 66 -0.58 22.42 -4.55
CA PHE A 66 -1.60 23.01 -3.69
C PHE A 66 -2.83 23.35 -4.53
N TRP A 67 -3.84 22.49 -4.46
CA TRP A 67 -5.02 22.63 -5.31
C TRP A 67 -6.34 22.58 -4.54
N ASN A 68 -7.31 23.39 -4.94
CA ASN A 68 -8.68 23.40 -4.42
C ASN A 68 -8.78 23.60 -2.88
N ASN A 69 -7.91 24.43 -2.30
CA ASN A 69 -8.03 24.80 -0.90
C ASN A 69 -8.81 26.12 -0.70
N HIS A 70 -9.46 26.27 0.45
CA HIS A 70 -10.29 27.42 0.77
C HIS A 70 -9.73 28.24 1.95
N PRO A 71 -9.69 29.59 1.88
CA PRO A 71 -10.16 30.42 0.75
C PRO A 71 -9.18 30.49 -0.41
N ASN A 72 -7.96 29.98 -0.24
CA ASN A 72 -6.89 30.04 -1.23
C ASN A 72 -5.83 28.97 -0.90
N ASP A 73 -5.02 28.60 -1.89
CA ASP A 73 -3.94 27.61 -1.74
C ASP A 73 -2.81 28.14 -0.86
N TYR A 74 -2.38 29.39 -1.07
CA TYR A 74 -1.23 29.98 -0.38
C TYR A 74 -1.59 31.28 0.33
N SER A 75 -1.22 31.46 1.60
CA SER A 75 -1.25 32.80 2.23
C SER A 75 -0.19 33.76 1.68
N GLY A 76 0.76 33.24 0.89
CA GLY A 76 1.86 33.95 0.25
C GLY A 76 2.01 33.52 -1.21
N GLU A 77 3.25 33.48 -1.71
CA GLU A 77 3.57 33.06 -3.08
C GLU A 77 3.91 31.55 -3.12
N PRO A 78 3.66 30.87 -4.25
CA PRO A 78 4.11 29.49 -4.47
C PRO A 78 5.64 29.37 -4.48
N GLY A 79 6.12 28.17 -4.19
CA GLY A 79 7.52 27.76 -4.29
C GLY A 79 8.00 27.50 -5.71
N GLU A 80 9.27 27.12 -5.82
CA GLU A 80 9.85 26.68 -7.10
C GLU A 80 9.28 25.31 -7.48
N GLY A 81 8.78 25.15 -8.70
CA GLY A 81 8.20 23.88 -9.16
C GLY A 81 6.85 23.55 -8.51
N ASP A 82 6.32 24.38 -7.60
CA ASP A 82 4.97 24.18 -7.08
C ASP A 82 3.94 24.34 -8.21
N ILE A 83 2.95 23.45 -8.20
CA ILE A 83 1.79 23.44 -9.09
C ILE A 83 0.49 23.65 -8.29
N SER A 84 -0.62 23.78 -9.01
CA SER A 84 -1.97 23.98 -8.45
C SER A 84 -2.97 23.39 -9.45
N GLU A 85 -2.91 22.08 -9.63
CA GLU A 85 -3.71 21.32 -10.60
C GLU A 85 -4.43 20.15 -9.91
N ASP A 86 -5.47 19.60 -10.52
CA ASP A 86 -6.18 18.45 -9.94
C ASP A 86 -5.23 17.24 -9.86
N PRO A 87 -4.98 16.64 -8.68
CA PRO A 87 -4.11 15.47 -8.56
C PRO A 87 -4.63 14.22 -9.27
N LEU A 88 -5.90 14.20 -9.70
CA LEU A 88 -6.53 13.04 -10.35
C LEU A 88 -6.36 11.75 -9.53
N PHE A 89 -6.77 11.79 -8.25
CA PHE A 89 -6.82 10.57 -7.44
C PHE A 89 -7.87 9.57 -7.98
N VAL A 90 -7.58 8.27 -7.90
CA VAL A 90 -8.44 7.20 -8.40
C VAL A 90 -9.83 7.17 -7.74
N ASP A 91 -9.90 7.09 -6.40
CA ASP A 91 -11.16 7.19 -5.64
C ASP A 91 -10.95 7.84 -4.26
N PRO A 92 -10.77 9.18 -4.23
CA PRO A 92 -10.47 9.87 -2.99
C PRO A 92 -11.64 9.88 -2.01
N GLU A 93 -12.87 9.56 -2.42
CA GLU A 93 -14.03 9.44 -1.52
C GLU A 93 -14.06 8.08 -0.80
N ALA A 94 -13.56 7.02 -1.45
CA ALA A 94 -13.27 5.75 -0.79
C ALA A 94 -11.97 5.77 0.03
N GLY A 95 -11.14 6.79 -0.15
CA GLY A 95 -9.85 6.93 0.54
C GLY A 95 -8.67 6.39 -0.27
N ASP A 96 -8.89 6.08 -1.54
CA ASP A 96 -7.87 5.72 -2.50
C ASP A 96 -7.24 7.00 -3.06
N PHE A 97 -5.99 7.25 -2.65
CA PHE A 97 -5.22 8.42 -3.04
C PHE A 97 -4.07 8.06 -3.99
N HIS A 98 -4.14 6.90 -4.65
CA HIS A 98 -3.25 6.62 -5.78
C HIS A 98 -3.52 7.62 -6.90
N LEU A 99 -2.46 7.97 -7.62
CA LEU A 99 -2.53 8.84 -8.78
C LEU A 99 -3.08 8.07 -9.99
N ASP A 100 -3.90 8.74 -10.78
CA ASP A 100 -4.23 8.30 -12.15
C ASP A 100 -3.04 8.59 -13.09
N ASP A 101 -2.90 7.78 -14.14
CA ASP A 101 -1.83 7.91 -15.15
C ASP A 101 -1.77 9.29 -15.81
N ALA A 102 -2.88 10.03 -15.86
CA ALA A 102 -2.93 11.38 -16.43
C ALA A 102 -2.65 12.48 -15.41
N SER A 103 -2.29 12.14 -14.17
CA SER A 103 -2.10 13.10 -13.09
C SER A 103 -0.94 14.06 -13.40
N PRO A 104 -1.12 15.37 -13.17
CA PRO A 104 -0.03 16.35 -13.28
C PRO A 104 1.01 16.20 -12.17
N CYS A 105 0.78 15.32 -11.18
CA CYS A 105 1.69 15.05 -10.09
C CYS A 105 2.73 13.95 -10.42
N VAL A 106 2.51 13.18 -11.49
CA VAL A 106 3.42 12.13 -11.96
C VAL A 106 4.70 12.76 -12.50
N ASP A 107 5.86 12.24 -12.08
CA ASP A 107 7.21 12.70 -12.44
C ASP A 107 7.45 14.22 -12.27
N ALA A 108 6.66 14.87 -11.41
CA ALA A 108 6.67 16.32 -11.24
C ALA A 108 7.41 16.78 -9.97
N GLY A 109 7.87 15.84 -9.14
CA GLY A 109 8.50 16.10 -7.86
C GLY A 109 9.97 16.46 -7.97
N ASP A 110 10.65 16.32 -6.84
CA ASP A 110 12.06 16.62 -6.70
C ASP A 110 12.84 15.49 -6.02
N ASN A 111 13.73 14.86 -6.78
CA ASN A 111 14.58 13.74 -6.34
C ASN A 111 15.58 14.14 -5.24
N ASP A 112 15.90 15.43 -5.12
CA ASP A 112 16.84 15.96 -4.11
C ASP A 112 16.11 16.45 -2.84
N ALA A 113 14.83 16.09 -2.65
CA ALA A 113 14.03 16.52 -1.51
C ALA A 113 14.74 16.14 -0.19
N PRO A 114 14.95 17.09 0.75
CA PRO A 114 15.73 16.84 1.95
C PRO A 114 15.14 15.78 2.89
N GLY A 115 15.51 14.51 2.74
CA GLY A 115 14.92 13.42 3.53
C GLY A 115 13.76 12.73 2.81
N LEU A 116 13.83 12.68 1.49
CA LEU A 116 13.01 11.79 0.66
C LEU A 116 13.07 10.35 1.23
N PRO A 117 11.92 9.71 1.49
CA PRO A 117 11.91 8.31 1.90
C PRO A 117 12.40 7.41 0.75
N PRO A 118 12.92 6.21 1.03
CA PRO A 118 13.35 5.29 -0.02
C PRO A 118 12.19 4.63 -0.76
N PHE A 119 11.03 4.52 -0.10
CA PHE A 119 9.82 3.90 -0.62
C PHE A 119 8.61 4.80 -0.36
N ASP A 120 7.56 4.62 -1.14
CA ASP A 120 6.29 5.31 -1.01
C ASP A 120 5.38 4.65 0.04
N PHE A 121 4.06 4.85 -0.04
CA PHE A 121 3.11 4.25 0.92
C PHE A 121 2.92 2.74 0.71
N ASP A 122 2.95 2.28 -0.54
CA ASP A 122 2.65 0.90 -0.93
C ASP A 122 3.92 0.04 -1.01
N GLY A 123 5.09 0.67 -0.93
CA GLY A 123 6.39 0.00 -0.83
C GLY A 123 7.24 0.17 -2.09
N ASP A 124 6.78 0.96 -3.05
CA ASP A 124 7.43 1.20 -4.32
C ASP A 124 8.62 2.17 -4.17
N PRO A 125 9.74 1.96 -4.89
CA PRO A 125 10.85 2.90 -4.86
C PRO A 125 10.43 4.32 -5.26
N ARG A 126 10.88 5.33 -4.53
CA ARG A 126 10.52 6.76 -4.72
C ARG A 126 11.08 7.47 -5.95
N VAL A 127 11.88 6.81 -6.77
CA VAL A 127 12.46 7.47 -7.95
C VAL A 127 12.33 6.45 -9.06
N ILE A 128 11.14 6.43 -9.64
CA ILE A 128 10.80 5.65 -10.84
C ILE A 128 10.40 6.61 -11.96
N ASP A 129 10.24 6.06 -13.15
CA ASP A 129 9.87 6.77 -14.38
C ASP A 129 8.39 6.50 -14.62
N GLY A 130 7.52 7.21 -13.91
CA GLY A 130 6.08 6.91 -13.84
C GLY A 130 5.34 7.13 -15.15
N ASP A 131 5.81 8.06 -15.98
CA ASP A 131 5.25 8.38 -17.30
C ASP A 131 5.93 7.65 -18.48
N ASP A 132 6.94 6.80 -18.20
CA ASP A 132 7.70 5.97 -19.15
C ASP A 132 8.40 6.82 -20.24
N ASP A 133 8.91 8.01 -19.88
CA ASP A 133 9.64 8.94 -20.77
C ASP A 133 11.17 8.76 -20.78
N GLU A 134 11.66 7.71 -20.09
CA GLU A 134 13.06 7.39 -19.82
C GLU A 134 13.74 8.30 -18.77
N VAL A 135 12.99 9.10 -18.01
CA VAL A 135 13.50 10.01 -16.97
C VAL A 135 12.80 9.78 -15.64
N ALA A 136 13.43 9.00 -14.77
CA ALA A 136 12.91 8.77 -13.43
C ALA A 136 12.89 10.03 -12.54
N VAL A 137 11.69 10.47 -12.14
CA VAL A 137 11.46 11.57 -11.21
C VAL A 137 10.41 11.14 -10.17
N VAL A 138 10.63 11.51 -8.90
CA VAL A 138 9.64 11.24 -7.85
C VAL A 138 8.32 11.95 -8.14
N ASP A 139 7.21 11.31 -7.79
CA ASP A 139 5.90 11.94 -7.86
C ASP A 139 5.72 13.00 -6.76
N ILE A 140 4.87 13.99 -7.03
CA ILE A 140 4.36 14.87 -5.98
C ILE A 140 3.27 14.10 -5.23
N GLY A 141 3.51 13.72 -3.98
CA GLY A 141 2.48 13.05 -3.18
C GLY A 141 3.01 11.91 -2.33
N ALA A 142 2.09 11.11 -1.80
CA ALA A 142 2.41 9.95 -0.97
C ALA A 142 2.60 8.67 -1.78
N ASP A 143 1.92 8.57 -2.92
CA ASP A 143 2.00 7.49 -3.91
C ASP A 143 3.15 7.75 -4.89
N GLU A 144 3.65 6.69 -5.51
CA GLU A 144 4.55 6.72 -6.65
C GLU A 144 3.96 5.86 -7.78
N LEU A 145 3.60 6.48 -8.90
CA LEU A 145 2.95 5.80 -10.00
C LEU A 145 3.94 4.84 -10.69
N VAL A 146 3.78 3.54 -10.43
CA VAL A 146 4.60 2.52 -11.10
C VAL A 146 4.28 2.42 -12.61
N PRO A 147 5.26 2.62 -13.51
CA PRO A 147 5.02 2.44 -14.93
C PRO A 147 4.79 0.96 -15.28
N GLY A 148 3.87 0.72 -16.21
CA GLY A 148 3.75 -0.57 -16.90
C GLY A 148 2.67 -1.50 -16.33
N VAL A 149 3.07 -2.75 -16.09
CA VAL A 149 2.17 -3.85 -15.73
C VAL A 149 1.88 -3.79 -14.24
N VAL A 150 0.61 -3.79 -13.87
CA VAL A 150 0.12 -3.88 -12.50
C VAL A 150 -0.53 -5.25 -12.32
N ALA A 151 -0.09 -6.01 -11.32
CA ALA A 151 -0.67 -7.28 -10.90
C ALA A 151 -1.02 -7.25 -9.42
N VAL A 152 -2.31 -7.29 -9.08
CA VAL A 152 -2.82 -7.18 -7.70
C VAL A 152 -3.50 -8.47 -7.26
N ILE A 153 -3.34 -8.79 -5.97
CA ILE A 153 -3.99 -9.94 -5.34
C ILE A 153 -5.37 -9.53 -4.83
N ASP A 154 -6.42 -10.03 -5.49
CA ASP A 154 -7.82 -9.81 -5.08
C ASP A 154 -8.19 -10.69 -3.89
N LEU A 155 -7.75 -11.95 -3.92
CA LEU A 155 -7.94 -12.91 -2.83
C LEU A 155 -6.64 -13.68 -2.53
N PRO A 156 -6.31 -13.88 -1.26
CA PRO A 156 -7.00 -13.34 -0.08
C PRO A 156 -6.81 -11.82 0.07
N GLU A 157 -7.81 -11.12 0.64
CA GLU A 157 -7.79 -9.64 0.83
C GLU A 157 -6.66 -9.16 1.75
N GLY A 158 -5.98 -10.06 2.46
CA GLY A 158 -4.85 -9.77 3.34
C GLY A 158 -4.18 -11.05 3.83
N ASP A 159 -3.20 -10.91 4.73
CA ASP A 159 -2.48 -12.03 5.32
C ASP A 159 -3.43 -13.03 6.00
N VAL A 160 -3.16 -14.32 5.81
CA VAL A 160 -4.02 -15.40 6.31
C VAL A 160 -3.23 -16.36 7.20
N ALA A 161 -3.86 -16.80 8.30
CA ALA A 161 -3.39 -17.91 9.11
C ALA A 161 -4.32 -19.12 8.96
N ILE A 162 -3.77 -20.28 8.62
CA ILE A 162 -4.50 -21.54 8.43
C ILE A 162 -3.81 -22.69 9.16
N LEU A 163 -4.51 -23.81 9.31
CA LEU A 163 -3.90 -25.08 9.71
C LEU A 163 -3.32 -25.81 8.50
N ASP A 164 -2.35 -26.69 8.71
CA ASP A 164 -1.76 -27.49 7.65
C ASP A 164 -2.83 -28.31 6.91
N HIS A 165 -2.63 -28.45 5.59
CA HIS A 165 -3.56 -29.06 4.65
C HIS A 165 -4.90 -28.33 4.46
N ALA A 166 -5.08 -27.14 5.02
CA ALA A 166 -6.19 -26.26 4.65
C ALA A 166 -5.91 -25.54 3.32
N ALA A 167 -6.98 -25.08 2.67
CA ALA A 167 -6.93 -24.31 1.43
C ALA A 167 -7.13 -22.82 1.67
N VAL A 168 -6.51 -22.00 0.82
CA VAL A 168 -6.76 -20.57 0.67
C VAL A 168 -7.16 -20.32 -0.79
N GLU A 169 -8.18 -19.50 -1.01
CA GLU A 169 -8.60 -19.09 -2.36
C GLU A 169 -7.72 -17.96 -2.87
N PHE A 170 -7.18 -18.12 -4.08
CA PHE A 170 -6.37 -17.12 -4.77
C PHE A 170 -7.05 -16.67 -6.06
N ALA A 171 -7.15 -15.36 -6.19
CA ALA A 171 -7.65 -14.66 -7.37
C ALA A 171 -6.84 -13.37 -7.52
N GLY A 172 -6.61 -12.95 -8.75
CA GLY A 172 -5.81 -11.76 -9.05
C GLY A 172 -6.31 -11.03 -10.27
N THR A 173 -5.99 -9.74 -10.34
CA THR A 173 -6.27 -8.90 -11.50
C THR A 173 -4.95 -8.35 -12.02
N ALA A 174 -4.75 -8.38 -13.33
CA ALA A 174 -3.61 -7.71 -13.95
C ALA A 174 -3.98 -6.92 -15.20
N TYR A 175 -3.31 -5.79 -15.38
CA TYR A 175 -3.43 -4.95 -16.57
C TYR A 175 -2.16 -4.14 -16.79
N ASP A 176 -1.95 -3.72 -18.03
CA ASP A 176 -0.91 -2.75 -18.38
C ASP A 176 -1.55 -1.37 -18.49
N ARG A 177 -0.96 -0.38 -17.84
CA ARG A 177 -1.45 1.01 -17.83
C ARG A 177 -1.44 1.63 -19.24
N GLN A 178 -0.56 1.17 -20.14
CA GLN A 178 -0.54 1.61 -21.54
C GLN A 178 -1.48 0.79 -22.45
N GLY A 179 -2.30 -0.10 -21.87
CA GLY A 179 -3.30 -0.89 -22.57
C GLY A 179 -2.72 -2.04 -23.39
N GLN A 180 -1.47 -2.44 -23.14
CA GLN A 180 -0.94 -3.67 -23.72
C GLN A 180 -1.64 -4.91 -23.12
N PRO A 181 -1.89 -5.96 -23.92
CA PRO A 181 -2.46 -7.19 -23.39
C PRO A 181 -1.48 -7.88 -22.44
N ILE A 182 -1.99 -8.31 -21.27
CA ILE A 182 -1.33 -9.29 -20.43
C ILE A 182 -1.38 -10.66 -21.13
N VAL A 183 -0.24 -11.35 -21.18
CA VAL A 183 -0.08 -12.64 -21.86
C VAL A 183 0.41 -13.76 -20.95
N ASP A 184 0.92 -13.44 -19.76
CA ASP A 184 1.34 -14.40 -18.77
C ASP A 184 1.04 -13.89 -17.36
N TYR A 185 0.82 -14.83 -16.45
CA TYR A 185 0.63 -14.60 -15.03
C TYR A 185 1.62 -15.49 -14.28
N LEU A 186 2.03 -15.10 -13.08
CA LEU A 186 2.90 -15.91 -12.24
C LEU A 186 2.56 -15.73 -10.77
N TRP A 187 1.93 -16.75 -10.21
CA TRP A 187 1.81 -16.96 -8.78
C TRP A 187 3.00 -17.76 -8.28
N SER A 188 3.73 -17.23 -7.30
CA SER A 188 4.70 -18.02 -6.52
C SER A 188 4.23 -18.19 -5.09
N PHE A 189 4.11 -19.44 -4.63
CA PHE A 189 3.53 -19.77 -3.32
C PHE A 189 4.58 -19.93 -2.21
N GLY A 190 5.76 -19.35 -2.40
CA GLY A 190 6.85 -19.35 -1.43
C GLY A 190 7.67 -20.65 -1.41
N GLU A 191 9.00 -20.50 -1.34
CA GLU A 191 9.92 -21.64 -1.29
C GLU A 191 9.63 -22.52 -0.05
N GLY A 192 9.49 -23.82 -0.27
CA GLY A 192 9.30 -24.80 0.81
C GLY A 192 7.84 -24.99 1.27
N SER A 193 6.87 -24.26 0.71
CA SER A 193 5.44 -24.46 0.98
C SER A 193 4.93 -25.82 0.49
N GLY A 194 5.61 -26.41 -0.49
CA GLY A 194 5.19 -27.63 -1.17
C GLY A 194 4.10 -27.40 -2.23
N VAL A 195 3.77 -26.13 -2.50
CA VAL A 195 2.83 -25.72 -3.54
C VAL A 195 3.61 -25.27 -4.79
N PRO A 196 3.30 -25.79 -5.99
CA PRO A 196 3.95 -25.33 -7.23
C PRO A 196 3.40 -23.98 -7.68
N ASP A 197 4.23 -23.20 -8.37
CA ASP A 197 3.82 -21.95 -9.02
C ASP A 197 2.68 -22.17 -10.03
N SER A 198 1.87 -21.13 -10.26
CA SER A 198 0.73 -21.14 -11.20
C SER A 198 0.84 -20.01 -12.22
N HIS A 199 0.39 -20.27 -13.45
CA HIS A 199 0.28 -19.28 -14.53
C HIS A 199 -1.18 -18.94 -14.89
N GLU A 200 -2.13 -19.39 -14.07
CA GLU A 200 -3.53 -18.98 -14.17
C GLU A 200 -3.71 -17.65 -13.42
N GLU A 201 -4.50 -16.73 -13.99
CA GLU A 201 -4.90 -15.48 -13.32
C GLU A 201 -5.59 -15.77 -11.97
N ASP A 202 -6.55 -16.71 -11.99
CA ASP A 202 -7.29 -17.18 -10.82
C ASP A 202 -7.02 -18.68 -10.54
N PRO A 203 -6.01 -19.03 -9.72
CA PRO A 203 -5.75 -20.42 -9.35
C PRO A 203 -6.88 -21.07 -8.55
N GLY A 204 -7.72 -20.29 -7.87
CA GLY A 204 -8.79 -20.77 -6.99
C GLY A 204 -8.24 -21.32 -5.66
N GLU A 205 -8.86 -22.38 -5.14
CA GLU A 205 -8.44 -22.98 -3.87
C GLU A 205 -7.09 -23.71 -3.98
N VAL A 206 -6.11 -23.26 -3.19
CA VAL A 206 -4.76 -23.82 -3.11
C VAL A 206 -4.50 -24.36 -1.71
N VAL A 207 -4.13 -25.64 -1.62
CA VAL A 207 -3.85 -26.34 -0.35
C VAL A 207 -2.39 -26.20 0.05
N PHE A 208 -2.11 -25.77 1.28
CA PHE A 208 -0.75 -25.70 1.82
C PHE A 208 -0.42 -26.91 2.71
N PRO A 209 0.41 -27.87 2.25
CA PRO A 209 0.69 -29.11 2.99
C PRO A 209 1.79 -28.97 4.05
N VAL A 210 2.60 -27.91 4.01
CA VAL A 210 3.77 -27.75 4.89
C VAL A 210 3.53 -26.61 5.87
N PRO A 211 3.65 -26.82 7.20
CA PRO A 211 3.65 -25.74 8.18
C PRO A 211 4.83 -24.78 7.98
N GLY A 212 4.58 -23.48 8.10
CA GLY A 212 5.57 -22.44 7.84
C GLY A 212 4.94 -21.05 7.68
N VAL A 213 5.78 -20.07 7.36
CA VAL A 213 5.34 -18.73 6.93
C VAL A 213 5.85 -18.56 5.52
N PHE A 214 4.94 -18.33 4.58
CA PHE A 214 5.25 -18.23 3.16
C PHE A 214 4.79 -16.88 2.63
N GLU A 215 5.69 -16.21 1.93
CA GLU A 215 5.35 -15.04 1.12
C GLU A 215 4.86 -15.55 -0.24
N VAL A 216 3.62 -15.23 -0.57
CA VAL A 216 2.99 -15.54 -1.85
C VAL A 216 2.99 -14.26 -2.68
N THR A 217 3.47 -14.32 -3.92
CA THR A 217 3.52 -13.17 -4.83
C THR A 217 2.69 -13.44 -6.08
N PHE A 218 2.07 -12.40 -6.63
CA PHE A 218 1.38 -12.45 -7.93
C PHE A 218 2.00 -11.43 -8.89
N ASN A 219 2.39 -11.88 -10.07
CA ASN A 219 3.01 -11.06 -11.11
C ASN A 219 2.33 -11.33 -12.46
N ALA A 220 2.47 -10.40 -13.42
CA ALA A 220 1.96 -10.54 -14.77
C ALA A 220 2.95 -9.98 -15.81
N GLN A 221 2.85 -10.47 -17.05
CA GLN A 221 3.71 -10.08 -18.15
C GLN A 221 2.91 -9.62 -19.37
N THR A 222 3.35 -8.56 -20.03
CA THR A 222 2.85 -8.12 -21.35
C THR A 222 3.48 -8.87 -22.51
N GLU A 223 2.88 -8.76 -23.70
CA GLU A 223 3.36 -9.40 -24.94
C GLU A 223 4.80 -9.03 -25.33
N ASP A 224 5.25 -7.82 -24.98
CA ASP A 224 6.62 -7.36 -25.24
C ASP A 224 7.63 -7.81 -24.18
N GLY A 225 7.17 -8.53 -23.16
CA GLY A 225 7.99 -9.21 -22.17
C GLY A 225 8.27 -8.41 -20.90
N ARG A 226 7.62 -7.26 -20.70
CA ARG A 226 7.70 -6.49 -19.44
C ARG A 226 6.89 -7.20 -18.35
N TRP A 227 7.47 -7.35 -17.17
CA TRP A 227 6.79 -7.88 -15.98
C TRP A 227 6.42 -6.73 -15.04
N ASP A 228 5.44 -6.95 -14.17
CA ASP A 228 5.25 -6.10 -13.00
C ASP A 228 6.55 -6.08 -12.18
N VAL A 229 7.04 -4.87 -11.93
CA VAL A 229 8.28 -4.59 -11.21
C VAL A 229 8.07 -4.51 -9.70
N SER A 230 6.82 -4.41 -9.26
CA SER A 230 6.42 -4.45 -7.85
C SER A 230 5.24 -5.42 -7.62
N PRO A 231 5.49 -6.74 -7.71
CA PRO A 231 4.43 -7.74 -7.56
C PRO A 231 3.76 -7.67 -6.19
N ASP A 232 2.42 -7.65 -6.16
CA ASP A 232 1.66 -7.72 -4.90
C ASP A 232 1.93 -9.05 -4.17
N HIS A 233 1.86 -9.02 -2.84
CA HIS A 233 2.21 -10.15 -1.99
C HIS A 233 1.30 -10.34 -0.78
N ARG A 234 1.18 -11.59 -0.32
CA ARG A 234 0.44 -11.97 0.89
C ARG A 234 1.28 -12.92 1.74
N THR A 235 1.21 -12.75 3.05
CA THR A 235 1.82 -13.69 4.00
C THR A 235 0.81 -14.77 4.39
N ILE A 236 1.14 -16.03 4.10
CA ILE A 236 0.37 -17.20 4.54
C ILE A 236 1.11 -17.89 5.68
N THR A 237 0.50 -17.88 6.86
CA THR A 237 0.98 -18.60 8.04
C THR A 237 0.25 -19.93 8.15
N VAL A 238 0.98 -21.03 8.00
CA VAL A 238 0.47 -22.39 8.12
C VAL A 238 0.93 -22.97 9.44
N GLU A 239 0.00 -23.09 10.39
CA GLU A 239 0.24 -23.70 11.69
C GLU A 239 0.01 -25.21 11.64
N PHE A 240 0.65 -25.95 12.53
CA PHE A 240 0.33 -27.37 12.70
C PHE A 240 -1.12 -27.53 13.16
N ALA A 241 -1.90 -28.33 12.44
CA ALA A 241 -3.13 -28.87 12.99
C ALA A 241 -2.78 -29.63 14.27
N PRO A 242 -3.53 -29.42 15.37
CA PRO A 242 -3.38 -30.26 16.53
C PRO A 242 -3.63 -31.70 16.08
N ALA A 243 -2.69 -32.59 16.38
CA ALA A 243 -2.89 -34.00 16.06
C ALA A 243 -4.16 -34.50 16.74
N ASP A 244 -5.04 -35.15 15.97
CA ASP A 244 -6.26 -35.74 16.50
C ASP A 244 -5.88 -36.77 17.58
N ALA A 245 -6.18 -36.46 18.84
CA ALA A 245 -5.90 -37.38 19.93
C ALA A 245 -6.76 -38.64 19.80
N VAL A 246 -6.14 -39.80 19.70
CA VAL A 246 -6.82 -41.09 19.62
C VAL A 246 -6.92 -41.69 21.02
N ILE A 247 -8.12 -42.16 21.39
CA ILE A 247 -8.29 -43.01 22.57
C ILE A 247 -7.79 -44.41 22.22
N ASP A 248 -6.60 -44.76 22.72
CA ASP A 248 -6.02 -46.09 22.58
C ASP A 248 -6.69 -47.08 23.55
N LEU A 249 -7.08 -46.61 24.74
CA LEU A 249 -7.80 -47.39 25.73
C LEU A 249 -8.94 -46.61 26.37
N PRO A 250 -10.12 -47.24 26.55
CA PRO A 250 -10.44 -48.59 26.08
C PRO A 250 -10.73 -48.63 24.56
N VAL A 251 -10.26 -49.66 23.86
CA VAL A 251 -10.45 -49.84 22.39
C VAL A 251 -11.92 -50.01 21.95
N SER A 252 -12.86 -50.08 22.89
CA SER A 252 -14.30 -50.18 22.64
C SER A 252 -15.11 -49.81 23.89
N HIS A 253 -16.43 -49.77 23.78
CA HIS A 253 -17.33 -49.49 24.90
C HIS A 253 -17.09 -50.45 26.08
N VAL A 254 -16.86 -49.90 27.28
CA VAL A 254 -16.68 -50.66 28.53
C VAL A 254 -17.83 -50.37 29.48
N THR A 255 -18.40 -51.41 30.09
CA THR A 255 -19.32 -51.29 31.23
C THR A 255 -18.58 -51.70 32.49
N ILE A 256 -18.60 -50.85 33.53
CA ILE A 256 -18.01 -51.15 34.83
C ILE A 256 -19.02 -51.07 35.96
N ALA A 257 -18.78 -51.83 37.03
CA ALA A 257 -19.52 -51.70 38.27
C ALA A 257 -19.05 -50.48 39.08
N VAL A 258 -19.93 -50.01 39.98
CA VAL A 258 -19.61 -48.90 40.89
C VAL A 258 -18.33 -49.22 41.68
N ARG A 259 -17.38 -48.28 41.68
CA ARG A 259 -16.03 -48.35 42.28
C ARG A 259 -14.98 -49.20 41.56
N GLN A 260 -15.24 -49.64 40.33
CA GLN A 260 -14.18 -50.15 39.46
C GLN A 260 -13.51 -48.98 38.71
N TRP A 261 -12.26 -49.20 38.27
CA TRP A 261 -11.51 -48.26 37.46
C TRP A 261 -11.46 -48.76 36.01
N VAL A 262 -11.31 -47.83 35.07
CA VAL A 262 -11.01 -48.08 33.65
C VAL A 262 -9.71 -47.36 33.33
N GLU A 263 -8.82 -48.03 32.63
CA GLU A 263 -7.60 -47.41 32.10
C GLU A 263 -7.95 -46.58 30.87
N PHE A 264 -7.50 -45.33 30.87
CA PHE A 264 -7.53 -44.48 29.69
C PHE A 264 -6.11 -44.18 29.26
N ALA A 265 -5.84 -44.46 27.99
CA ALA A 265 -4.60 -44.11 27.33
C ALA A 265 -4.95 -43.49 25.98
N GLY A 266 -4.11 -42.57 25.52
CA GLY A 266 -4.24 -41.99 24.21
C GLY A 266 -2.90 -41.55 23.65
N THR A 267 -2.87 -41.42 22.34
CA THR A 267 -1.76 -40.91 21.55
C THR A 267 -2.20 -39.62 20.85
N ALA A 268 -1.23 -38.73 20.63
CA ALA A 268 -1.35 -37.58 19.73
C ALA A 268 -0.41 -37.86 18.56
#